data_AF-A0A7X6HVC2-F1
#
_entry.id   AF-A0A7X6HVC2-F1
#
_cell.length_a   1.000
_cell.length_b   1.000
_cell.length_c   1.000
_cell.angle_alpha   90.00
_cell.angle_beta   90.00
_cell.angle_gamma   90.00
#
_symmetry.space_group_name_H-M   'P 1'
#
loop_
_entity.id
_entity.type
_entity.pdbx_description
1 polymer ?
#
loop_
_entity_poly.entity_id
_entity_poly.type
_entity_poly.pdbx_seq_one_letter_code
_entity_poly.pdbx_strand_id
1 'polypeptide(L)'
;MKPEIKQAETAAVFNAEITYQQLAEEALRRPYGQWQYLAGLSHPEWLLLQGQDGQPYFGCDQDWYRDFWQRLSGCGPSVSSNLTYYLARTGRERQEAETAALCPLLQSFTDAKLRQPLPETAFLRHMERLWTYVTPSKHGTYRVNMLVQGVLRLATDRGLSPEQLQAHALEVPETLALRPSLEQIRDFLITALRQDSPVAFLNLHNGNLDNLDSWHWTLITSVWQGPEPEALTVILSDSGVLRRVDLGLWRTASLLGGGLAYFVPRTRTQTDAQPGQTQPAGPDR
;
A
#
# COMPACT_ATOMS: atom_id res chain seq x y z
N MET A 1 -24.64 1.76 -13.99
CA MET A 1 -23.71 1.21 -15.00
C MET A 1 -22.31 1.59 -14.53
N LYS A 2 -21.49 0.58 -14.24
CA LYS A 2 -20.34 0.61 -13.33
C LYS A 2 -19.24 1.61 -13.75
N PRO A 3 -18.69 2.45 -12.85
CA PRO A 3 -17.37 3.01 -13.05
C PRO A 3 -16.33 2.03 -12.48
N GLU A 4 -16.23 0.84 -13.08
CA GLU A 4 -15.00 0.05 -12.99
C GLU A 4 -14.05 0.65 -14.04
N ILE A 5 -12.84 1.04 -13.65
CA ILE A 5 -11.80 1.30 -14.65
C ILE A 5 -11.52 -0.04 -15.31
N LYS A 6 -11.83 -0.16 -16.59
CA LYS A 6 -11.64 -1.42 -17.29
C LYS A 6 -10.14 -1.72 -17.37
N GLN A 7 -9.77 -3.00 -17.42
CA GLN A 7 -8.38 -3.42 -17.62
C GLN A 7 -7.72 -2.73 -18.85
N ALA A 8 -8.53 -2.43 -19.87
CA ALA A 8 -8.15 -1.65 -21.05
C ALA A 8 -7.74 -0.18 -20.75
N GLU A 9 -8.30 0.45 -19.72
CA GLU A 9 -7.94 1.82 -19.31
C GLU A 9 -6.66 1.82 -18.44
N THR A 10 -6.36 0.71 -17.75
CA THR A 10 -5.06 0.49 -17.08
C THR A 10 -3.93 0.31 -18.09
N ALA A 11 -4.22 -0.22 -19.28
CA ALA A 11 -3.25 -0.38 -20.37
C ALA A 11 -2.75 0.95 -20.96
N ALA A 12 -3.53 2.04 -20.91
CA ALA A 12 -3.10 3.35 -21.40
C ALA A 12 -1.98 3.97 -20.53
N VAL A 13 -2.02 3.75 -19.22
CA VAL A 13 -0.91 4.13 -18.31
C VAL A 13 0.32 3.25 -18.57
N PHE A 14 0.10 1.98 -18.90
CA PHE A 14 1.18 1.02 -19.18
C PHE A 14 2.02 1.37 -20.42
N ASN A 15 1.39 1.96 -21.44
CA ASN A 15 2.07 2.39 -22.66
C ASN A 15 2.68 3.81 -22.57
N ALA A 16 2.65 4.44 -21.38
CA ALA A 16 3.08 5.81 -21.14
C ALA A 16 2.37 6.86 -22.02
N GLU A 17 1.18 6.55 -22.52
CA GLU A 17 0.36 7.48 -23.31
C GLU A 17 -0.27 8.57 -22.42
N ILE A 18 -0.48 8.25 -21.14
CA ILE A 18 -0.97 9.15 -20.10
C ILE A 18 -0.20 8.90 -18.78
N THR A 19 -0.06 9.93 -17.95
CA THR A 19 0.47 9.78 -16.59
C THR A 19 -0.56 9.14 -15.66
N TYR A 20 -0.10 8.53 -14.57
CA TYR A 20 -0.99 8.02 -13.52
C TYR A 20 -1.88 9.11 -12.93
N GLN A 21 -1.34 10.30 -12.72
CA GLN A 21 -2.12 11.45 -12.26
C GLN A 21 -3.23 11.79 -13.26
N GLN A 22 -2.94 11.80 -14.57
CA GLN A 22 -3.95 12.02 -15.59
C GLN A 22 -5.01 10.92 -15.64
N LEU A 23 -4.64 9.64 -15.48
CA LEU A 23 -5.63 8.55 -15.38
C LEU A 23 -6.50 8.72 -14.13
N ALA A 24 -5.91 9.06 -12.98
CA ALA A 24 -6.64 9.32 -11.74
C ALA A 24 -7.58 10.53 -11.88
N GLU A 25 -7.10 11.63 -12.48
CA GLU A 25 -7.89 12.81 -12.81
C GLU A 25 -9.04 12.47 -13.76
N GLU A 26 -8.80 11.67 -14.80
CA GLU A 26 -9.81 11.22 -15.75
C GLU A 26 -10.85 10.31 -15.08
N ALA A 27 -10.42 9.39 -14.21
CA ALA A 27 -11.31 8.55 -13.39
C ALA A 27 -12.20 9.37 -12.44
N LEU A 28 -11.77 10.58 -12.08
CA LEU A 28 -12.53 11.53 -11.26
C LEU A 28 -13.34 12.50 -12.13
N ARG A 29 -12.93 12.72 -13.39
CA ARG A 29 -13.54 13.68 -14.30
C ARG A 29 -14.82 13.10 -14.89
N ARG A 30 -15.92 13.53 -14.28
CA ARG A 30 -17.35 13.34 -14.62
C ARG A 30 -18.00 12.13 -13.94
N PRO A 31 -19.26 12.28 -13.48
CA PRO A 31 -20.12 13.47 -13.51
C PRO A 31 -19.92 14.49 -12.36
N TYR A 32 -18.95 14.29 -11.47
CA TYR A 32 -18.91 14.99 -10.18
C TYR A 32 -17.97 16.20 -10.19
N GLY A 33 -18.49 17.43 -10.10
CA GLY A 33 -17.82 18.67 -9.61
C GLY A 33 -16.36 19.00 -10.01
N GLN A 34 -15.77 19.97 -9.30
CA GLN A 34 -14.32 20.19 -9.27
C GLN A 34 -13.73 19.31 -8.16
N TRP A 35 -12.80 18.43 -8.50
CA TRP A 35 -12.03 17.65 -7.54
C TRP A 35 -10.68 18.31 -7.31
N GLN A 36 -10.27 18.41 -6.05
CA GLN A 36 -8.96 18.89 -5.65
C GLN A 36 -8.07 17.70 -5.29
N TYR A 37 -6.93 17.58 -5.97
CA TYR A 37 -5.86 16.67 -5.56
C TYR A 37 -5.30 17.09 -4.21
N LEU A 38 -5.25 16.18 -3.25
CA LEU A 38 -4.71 16.46 -1.92
C LEU A 38 -3.31 15.88 -1.74
N ALA A 39 -3.12 14.60 -2.08
CA ALA A 39 -1.84 13.89 -2.01
C ALA A 39 -1.91 12.56 -2.78
N GLY A 40 -0.74 11.99 -3.08
CA GLY A 40 -0.59 10.71 -3.75
C GLY A 40 0.87 10.31 -3.83
N LEU A 41 1.10 9.07 -4.21
CA LEU A 41 2.43 8.51 -4.44
C LEU A 41 3.16 9.26 -5.55
N SER A 42 4.49 9.38 -5.42
CA SER A 42 5.35 10.05 -6.41
C SER A 42 5.55 9.18 -7.65
N HIS A 43 5.63 7.86 -7.45
CA HIS A 43 5.88 6.87 -8.50
C HIS A 43 4.86 5.71 -8.51
N PRO A 44 3.54 5.97 -8.59
CA PRO A 44 2.51 4.93 -8.56
C PRO A 44 2.69 3.88 -9.67
N GLU A 45 3.28 4.25 -10.80
CA GLU A 45 3.61 3.35 -11.92
C GLU A 45 4.53 2.19 -11.52
N TRP A 46 5.27 2.29 -10.41
CA TRP A 46 6.07 1.16 -9.94
C TRP A 46 5.23 -0.05 -9.58
N LEU A 47 3.96 0.14 -9.21
CA LEU A 47 3.00 -0.92 -8.93
C LEU A 47 2.51 -1.65 -10.19
N LEU A 48 2.89 -1.21 -11.40
CA LEU A 48 2.53 -1.91 -12.63
C LEU A 48 3.26 -3.25 -12.73
N LEU A 49 2.48 -4.31 -12.93
CA LEU A 49 2.92 -5.68 -13.09
C LEU A 49 2.43 -6.24 -14.43
N GLN A 50 3.13 -7.25 -14.93
CA GLN A 50 2.82 -7.95 -16.16
C GLN A 50 2.29 -9.34 -15.83
N GLY A 51 0.99 -9.59 -16.08
CA GLY A 51 0.35 -10.90 -15.94
C GLY A 51 0.92 -11.93 -16.92
N GLN A 52 0.77 -13.22 -16.59
CA GLN A 52 1.12 -14.32 -17.51
C GLN A 52 0.25 -14.35 -18.77
N ASP A 53 -0.95 -13.78 -18.69
CA ASP A 53 -1.88 -13.52 -19.78
C ASP A 53 -1.42 -12.39 -20.73
N GLY A 54 -0.30 -11.74 -20.42
CA GLY A 54 0.20 -10.58 -21.18
C GLY A 54 -0.55 -9.29 -20.87
N GLN A 55 -1.48 -9.28 -19.91
CA GLN A 55 -2.21 -8.08 -19.50
C GLN A 55 -1.47 -7.29 -18.42
N PRO A 56 -1.65 -5.96 -18.38
CA PRO A 56 -1.13 -5.12 -17.32
C PRO A 56 -2.02 -5.20 -16.07
N TYR A 57 -1.38 -5.19 -14.91
CA TYR A 57 -2.04 -5.16 -13.60
C TYR A 57 -1.48 -4.01 -12.76
N PHE A 58 -2.35 -3.30 -12.05
CA PHE A 58 -1.98 -2.27 -11.08
C PHE A 58 -1.96 -2.85 -9.66
N GLY A 59 -0.79 -3.30 -9.22
CA GLY A 59 -0.61 -4.16 -8.06
C GLY A 59 -0.87 -5.63 -8.39
N CYS A 60 -0.58 -6.52 -7.44
CA CYS A 60 -0.86 -7.94 -7.62
C CYS A 60 -2.34 -8.32 -7.42
N ASP A 61 -2.70 -9.47 -7.96
CA ASP A 61 -4.00 -10.12 -7.75
C ASP A 61 -3.83 -11.35 -6.84
N GLN A 62 -4.69 -11.51 -5.84
CA GLN A 62 -4.67 -12.70 -4.98
C GLN A 62 -5.00 -13.99 -5.74
N ASP A 63 -5.70 -13.91 -6.87
CA ASP A 63 -5.99 -15.08 -7.70
C ASP A 63 -4.74 -15.70 -8.35
N TRP A 64 -3.59 -15.02 -8.29
CA TRP A 64 -2.30 -15.57 -8.72
C TRP A 64 -1.74 -16.65 -7.79
N TYR A 65 -2.19 -16.72 -6.54
CA TYR A 65 -1.79 -17.79 -5.65
C TYR A 65 -2.18 -19.16 -6.20
N ARG A 66 -1.36 -20.18 -5.93
CA ARG A 66 -1.65 -21.54 -6.42
C ARG A 66 -2.70 -22.23 -5.57
N ASP A 67 -2.58 -22.09 -4.25
CA ASP A 67 -3.47 -22.75 -3.32
C ASP A 67 -4.84 -22.07 -3.26
N PHE A 68 -5.90 -22.87 -3.09
CA PHE A 68 -7.27 -22.37 -3.05
C PHE A 68 -7.51 -21.45 -1.85
N TRP A 69 -6.99 -21.83 -0.67
CA TRP A 69 -7.15 -21.02 0.54
C TRP A 69 -6.40 -19.69 0.40
N GLN A 70 -5.24 -19.71 -0.26
CA GLN A 70 -4.51 -18.50 -0.59
C GLN A 70 -5.29 -17.56 -1.49
N ARG A 71 -5.93 -18.07 -2.54
CA ARG A 71 -6.79 -17.28 -3.42
C ARG A 71 -8.06 -16.78 -2.73
N LEU A 72 -8.56 -17.49 -1.72
CA LEU A 72 -9.75 -17.07 -0.99
C LEU A 72 -9.45 -15.99 0.07
N SER A 73 -8.29 -16.06 0.73
CA SER A 73 -7.97 -15.22 1.91
C SER A 73 -6.71 -14.36 1.74
N GLY A 74 -6.19 -14.25 0.53
CA GLY A 74 -4.90 -13.64 0.23
C GLY A 74 -4.85 -12.12 0.19
N CYS A 75 -5.98 -11.42 0.33
CA CYS A 75 -6.04 -9.96 0.24
C CYS A 75 -5.00 -9.25 1.14
N GLY A 76 -4.87 -9.67 2.41
CA GLY A 76 -3.90 -9.12 3.37
C GLY A 76 -2.44 -9.28 2.92
N PRO A 77 -1.96 -10.52 2.67
CA PRO A 77 -0.65 -10.78 2.05
C PRO A 77 -0.41 -10.05 0.73
N SER A 78 -1.40 -9.98 -0.16
CA SER A 78 -1.29 -9.30 -1.46
C SER A 78 -1.07 -7.80 -1.30
N VAL A 79 -1.89 -7.12 -0.48
CA VAL A 79 -1.70 -5.70 -0.16
C VAL A 79 -0.34 -5.45 0.50
N SER A 80 0.07 -6.33 1.42
CA SER A 80 1.38 -6.24 2.07
C SER A 80 2.54 -6.42 1.08
N SER A 81 2.35 -7.21 0.03
CA SER A 81 3.34 -7.43 -1.04
C SER A 81 3.51 -6.17 -1.89
N ASN A 82 2.41 -5.57 -2.33
CA ASN A 82 2.43 -4.29 -3.05
C ASN A 82 3.08 -3.19 -2.19
N LEU A 83 2.69 -3.09 -0.91
CA LEU A 83 3.20 -2.10 0.04
C LEU A 83 4.72 -2.25 0.25
N THR A 84 5.19 -3.45 0.61
CA THR A 84 6.60 -3.69 0.89
C THR A 84 7.48 -3.56 -0.35
N TYR A 85 6.96 -3.94 -1.52
CA TYR A 85 7.62 -3.69 -2.79
C TYR A 85 7.75 -2.19 -3.09
N TYR A 86 6.68 -1.41 -2.89
CA TYR A 86 6.70 0.04 -3.11
C TYR A 86 7.71 0.74 -2.20
N LEU A 87 7.72 0.41 -0.90
CA LEU A 87 8.68 0.99 0.06
C LEU A 87 10.12 0.63 -0.28
N ALA A 88 10.38 -0.60 -0.71
CA ALA A 88 11.71 -1.02 -1.14
C ALA A 88 12.16 -0.31 -2.43
N ARG A 89 11.23 0.01 -3.34
CA ARG A 89 11.49 0.82 -4.54
C ARG A 89 11.85 2.27 -4.16
N THR A 90 11.06 2.85 -3.27
CA THR A 90 11.25 4.22 -2.76
C THR A 90 12.61 4.37 -2.10
N GLY A 91 12.97 3.45 -1.20
CA GLY A 91 14.26 3.51 -0.55
C GLY A 91 15.42 3.20 -1.50
N ARG A 92 15.25 2.35 -2.54
CA ARG A 92 16.27 2.19 -3.59
C ARG A 92 16.54 3.49 -4.34
N GLU A 93 15.50 4.24 -4.70
CA GLU A 93 15.64 5.55 -5.34
C GLU A 93 16.37 6.56 -4.42
N ARG A 94 16.03 6.55 -3.13
CA ARG A 94 16.65 7.41 -2.10
C ARG A 94 18.00 6.91 -1.59
N GLN A 95 18.51 5.80 -2.11
CA GLN A 95 19.76 5.15 -1.67
C GLN A 95 19.75 4.67 -0.20
N GLU A 96 18.57 4.34 0.32
CA GLU A 96 18.33 3.81 1.66
C GLU A 96 18.40 2.27 1.65
N ALA A 97 19.62 1.72 1.63
CA ALA A 97 19.88 0.29 1.41
C ALA A 97 19.08 -0.66 2.32
N GLU A 98 18.73 -0.22 3.53
CA GLU A 98 18.00 -1.01 4.53
C GLU A 98 16.58 -1.38 4.05
N THR A 99 15.92 -0.52 3.28
CA THR A 99 14.57 -0.78 2.73
C THR A 99 14.52 -1.96 1.76
N ALA A 100 15.65 -2.32 1.14
CA ALA A 100 15.74 -3.46 0.22
C ALA A 100 15.39 -4.79 0.93
N ALA A 101 15.55 -4.87 2.25
CA ALA A 101 15.22 -6.07 3.02
C ALA A 101 13.71 -6.35 3.06
N LEU A 102 12.86 -5.33 2.85
CA LEU A 102 11.40 -5.47 2.74
C LEU A 102 10.99 -6.23 1.48
N CYS A 103 11.75 -6.09 0.39
CA CYS A 103 11.48 -6.78 -0.87
C CYS A 103 12.79 -7.22 -1.56
N PRO A 104 13.36 -8.38 -1.18
CA PRO A 104 14.58 -8.90 -1.79
C PRO A 104 14.46 -9.20 -3.28
N LEU A 105 13.23 -9.29 -3.80
CA LEU A 105 12.95 -9.43 -5.23
C LEU A 105 13.69 -8.37 -6.06
N LEU A 106 13.80 -7.14 -5.53
CA LEU A 106 14.47 -6.03 -6.23
C LEU A 106 15.95 -6.29 -6.51
N GLN A 107 16.63 -7.11 -5.70
CA GLN A 107 18.04 -7.45 -5.89
C GLN A 107 18.26 -8.37 -7.11
N SER A 108 17.20 -9.04 -7.57
CA SER A 108 17.25 -9.89 -8.77
C SER A 108 17.11 -9.10 -10.08
N PHE A 109 16.92 -7.78 -10.02
CA PHE A 109 16.65 -6.94 -11.18
C PHE A 109 17.56 -5.71 -11.26
N THR A 110 18.01 -5.43 -12.49
CA THR A 110 18.75 -4.20 -12.81
C THR A 110 17.82 -2.99 -12.77
N ASP A 111 18.38 -1.79 -12.60
CA ASP A 111 17.59 -0.55 -12.65
C ASP A 111 16.84 -0.42 -13.99
N ALA A 112 17.46 -0.84 -15.09
CA ALA A 112 16.84 -0.85 -16.41
C ALA A 112 15.59 -1.75 -16.46
N LYS A 113 15.65 -2.95 -15.85
CA LYS A 113 14.48 -3.85 -15.80
C LYS A 113 13.39 -3.29 -14.88
N LEU A 114 13.77 -2.62 -13.80
CA LEU A 114 12.84 -1.98 -12.87
C LEU A 114 12.14 -0.73 -13.42
N ARG A 115 12.54 -0.22 -14.59
CA ARG A 115 11.75 0.76 -15.36
C ARG A 115 10.62 0.12 -16.16
N GLN A 116 10.56 -1.20 -16.19
CA GLN A 116 9.49 -1.96 -16.82
C GLN A 116 8.68 -2.71 -15.77
N PRO A 117 7.41 -3.02 -16.07
CA PRO A 117 6.56 -3.85 -15.24
C PRO A 117 7.20 -5.22 -14.95
N LEU A 118 7.15 -5.63 -13.68
CA LEU A 118 7.70 -6.92 -13.25
C LEU A 118 6.76 -8.07 -13.64
N PRO A 119 7.29 -9.23 -14.04
CA PRO A 119 6.46 -10.38 -14.39
C PRO A 119 5.79 -10.96 -13.15
N GLU A 120 4.54 -11.37 -13.32
CA GLU A 120 3.70 -12.03 -12.31
C GLU A 120 4.45 -13.15 -11.58
N THR A 121 5.13 -14.04 -12.32
CA THR A 121 5.86 -15.17 -11.74
C THR A 121 6.94 -14.75 -10.75
N ALA A 122 7.57 -13.59 -10.96
CA ALA A 122 8.57 -13.05 -10.04
C ALA A 122 7.90 -12.40 -8.82
N PHE A 123 6.80 -11.68 -9.03
CA PHE A 123 6.04 -11.03 -7.96
C PHE A 123 5.30 -12.02 -7.06
N LEU A 124 4.77 -13.11 -7.63
CA LEU A 124 4.13 -14.21 -6.89
C LEU A 124 5.08 -14.82 -5.85
N ARG A 125 6.39 -14.90 -6.12
CA ARG A 125 7.37 -15.35 -5.11
C ARG A 125 7.47 -14.40 -3.92
N HIS A 126 7.26 -13.11 -4.13
CA HIS A 126 7.19 -12.11 -3.06
C HIS A 126 5.87 -12.22 -2.29
N MET A 127 4.76 -12.46 -3.00
CA MET A 127 3.45 -12.74 -2.40
C MET A 127 3.47 -13.97 -1.47
N GLU A 128 3.97 -15.10 -1.96
CA GLU A 128 4.12 -16.34 -1.19
C GLU A 128 5.00 -16.15 0.05
N ARG A 129 5.97 -15.24 -0.03
CA ARG A 129 6.79 -14.87 1.13
C ARG A 129 5.99 -14.05 2.13
N LEU A 130 5.25 -13.03 1.70
CA LEU A 130 4.45 -12.21 2.60
C LEU A 130 3.31 -13.01 3.24
N TRP A 131 2.80 -14.03 2.57
CA TRP A 131 1.82 -14.97 3.13
C TRP A 131 2.29 -15.61 4.44
N THR A 132 3.58 -15.94 4.59
CA THR A 132 4.11 -16.53 5.84
C THR A 132 4.25 -15.52 6.99
N TYR A 133 4.16 -14.22 6.67
CA TYR A 133 4.23 -13.14 7.64
C TYR A 133 2.84 -12.61 8.03
N VAL A 134 2.03 -12.31 7.02
CA VAL A 134 0.67 -11.78 7.16
C VAL A 134 -0.33 -12.91 6.97
N THR A 135 -0.19 -13.98 7.76
CA THR A 135 -0.94 -15.21 7.53
C THR A 135 -2.42 -15.06 7.90
N PRO A 136 -3.35 -15.31 6.97
CA PRO A 136 -4.78 -15.21 7.25
C PRO A 136 -5.25 -16.29 8.25
N SER A 137 -6.17 -15.90 9.12
CA SER A 137 -6.96 -16.85 9.93
C SER A 137 -8.16 -17.37 9.13
N LYS A 138 -8.99 -18.24 9.72
CA LYS A 138 -10.27 -18.65 9.11
C LYS A 138 -11.21 -17.49 8.74
N HIS A 139 -11.00 -16.30 9.31
CA HIS A 139 -11.71 -15.05 9.00
C HIS A 139 -10.90 -14.12 8.10
N GLY A 140 -9.89 -14.64 7.41
CA GLY A 140 -8.92 -13.82 6.69
C GLY A 140 -7.99 -13.05 7.62
N THR A 141 -7.44 -11.95 7.11
CA THR A 141 -6.61 -10.98 7.85
C THR A 141 -7.48 -9.84 8.39
N TYR A 142 -8.50 -10.15 9.18
CA TYR A 142 -9.59 -9.20 9.52
C TYR A 142 -9.26 -8.10 10.54
N ARG A 143 -7.98 -7.90 10.89
CA ARG A 143 -7.55 -6.87 11.85
C ARG A 143 -6.32 -6.14 11.33
N VAL A 144 -6.28 -4.82 11.53
CA VAL A 144 -5.14 -3.99 11.12
C VAL A 144 -3.83 -4.48 11.75
N ASN A 145 -3.89 -4.89 13.02
CA ASN A 145 -2.73 -5.39 13.74
C ASN A 145 -2.12 -6.67 13.13
N MET A 146 -2.89 -7.52 12.44
CA MET A 146 -2.36 -8.73 11.79
C MET A 146 -1.43 -8.35 10.63
N LEU A 147 -1.84 -7.37 9.82
CA LEU A 147 -1.00 -6.83 8.75
C LEU A 147 0.21 -6.11 9.31
N VAL A 148 0.00 -5.19 10.26
CA VAL A 148 1.07 -4.40 10.87
C VAL A 148 2.16 -5.28 11.49
N GLN A 149 1.77 -6.21 12.35
CA GLN A 149 2.73 -7.09 13.01
C GLN A 149 3.41 -8.05 12.04
N GLY A 150 2.70 -8.50 10.99
CA GLY A 150 3.30 -9.34 9.95
C GLY A 150 4.40 -8.60 9.18
N VAL A 151 4.15 -7.37 8.74
CA VAL A 151 5.14 -6.55 8.03
C VAL A 151 6.32 -6.18 8.93
N LEU A 152 6.08 -5.81 10.20
CA LEU A 152 7.17 -5.54 11.15
C LEU A 152 8.00 -6.79 11.46
N ARG A 153 7.37 -7.97 11.54
CA ARG A 153 8.08 -9.25 11.69
C ARG A 153 8.93 -9.57 10.47
N LEU A 154 8.42 -9.34 9.26
CA LEU A 154 9.21 -9.46 8.02
C LEU A 154 10.45 -8.56 8.07
N ALA A 155 10.29 -7.30 8.47
CA ALA A 155 11.38 -6.34 8.56
C ALA A 155 12.44 -6.80 9.60
N THR A 156 11.98 -7.23 10.78
CA THR A 156 12.85 -7.69 11.88
C THR A 156 13.65 -8.94 11.50
N ASP A 157 12.99 -9.95 10.91
CA ASP A 157 13.66 -11.17 10.43
C ASP A 157 14.70 -10.90 9.33
N ARG A 158 14.64 -9.71 8.72
CA ARG A 158 15.56 -9.25 7.67
C ARG A 158 16.58 -8.22 8.17
N GLY A 159 16.65 -8.02 9.48
CA GLY A 159 17.68 -7.20 10.12
C GLY A 159 17.33 -5.72 10.25
N LEU A 160 16.09 -5.30 9.98
CA LEU A 160 15.64 -3.95 10.33
C LEU A 160 15.24 -3.93 11.80
N SER A 161 15.79 -3.00 12.56
CA SER A 161 15.34 -2.70 13.91
C SER A 161 13.96 -2.02 13.90
N PRO A 162 13.20 -2.06 15.01
CA PRO A 162 11.93 -1.36 15.15
C PRO A 162 12.02 0.16 14.91
N GLU A 163 13.21 0.75 15.07
CA GLU A 163 13.45 2.17 14.84
C GLU A 163 13.53 2.51 13.35
N GLN A 164 13.95 1.55 12.52
CA GLN A 164 14.17 1.71 11.07
C GLN A 164 12.89 1.54 10.24
N LEU A 165 11.84 0.94 10.79
CA LEU A 165 10.53 0.86 10.13
C LEU A 165 9.42 1.13 11.14
N GLN A 166 8.83 2.33 11.05
CA GLN A 166 7.71 2.71 11.89
C GLN A 166 6.40 2.35 11.20
N ALA A 167 5.49 1.73 11.95
CA ALA A 167 4.13 1.49 11.50
C ALA A 167 3.18 2.52 12.13
N HIS A 168 2.24 3.01 11.32
CA HIS A 168 1.17 3.88 11.76
C HIS A 168 -0.16 3.23 11.39
N ALA A 169 -1.10 3.19 12.32
CA ALA A 169 -2.41 2.58 12.13
C ALA A 169 -3.51 3.52 12.63
N LEU A 170 -4.64 3.50 11.93
CA LEU A 170 -5.86 4.21 12.31
C LEU A 170 -7.04 3.23 12.23
N GLU A 171 -7.58 2.85 13.38
CA GLU A 171 -8.75 1.97 13.45
C GLU A 171 -10.03 2.76 13.15
N VAL A 172 -10.95 2.15 12.41
CA VAL A 172 -12.28 2.69 12.13
C VAL A 172 -13.30 1.69 12.67
N PRO A 173 -13.69 1.78 13.96
CA PRO A 173 -14.54 0.78 14.60
C PRO A 173 -15.97 0.74 14.03
N GLU A 174 -16.67 -0.36 14.26
CA GLU A 174 -18.09 -0.54 13.97
C GLU A 174 -18.96 0.59 14.57
N THR A 175 -18.70 0.97 15.82
CA THR A 175 -19.43 2.04 16.51
C THR A 175 -19.16 3.42 15.90
N LEU A 176 -20.15 3.97 15.20
CA LEU A 176 -20.04 5.25 14.47
C LEU A 176 -19.52 6.42 15.34
N ALA A 177 -19.96 6.52 16.59
CA ALA A 177 -19.53 7.59 17.51
C ALA A 177 -18.04 7.49 17.93
N LEU A 178 -17.42 6.32 17.76
CA LEU A 178 -16.00 6.08 18.04
C LEU A 178 -15.13 6.16 16.77
N ARG A 179 -15.75 6.33 15.59
CA ARG A 179 -14.98 6.44 14.34
C ARG A 179 -14.19 7.74 14.33
N PRO A 180 -12.95 7.71 13.81
CA PRO A 180 -12.24 8.94 13.47
C PRO A 180 -13.11 9.86 12.62
N SER A 181 -12.94 11.17 12.80
CA SER A 181 -13.55 12.16 11.94
C SER A 181 -13.03 12.02 10.51
N LEU A 182 -13.78 12.55 9.53
CA LEU A 182 -13.30 12.54 8.15
C LEU A 182 -11.99 13.33 7.99
N GLU A 183 -11.82 14.40 8.76
CA GLU A 183 -10.57 15.17 8.83
C GLU A 183 -9.40 14.32 9.34
N GLN A 184 -9.57 13.56 10.42
CA GLN A 184 -8.53 12.65 10.92
C GLN A 184 -8.12 11.59 9.89
N ILE A 185 -9.09 11.04 9.15
CA ILE A 185 -8.81 10.10 8.05
C ILE A 185 -8.06 10.81 6.92
N ARG A 186 -8.52 12.00 6.52
CA ARG A 186 -7.88 12.80 5.47
C ARG A 186 -6.42 13.10 5.83
N ASP A 187 -6.16 13.56 7.05
CA ASP A 187 -4.82 13.91 7.52
C ASP A 187 -3.91 12.69 7.60
N PHE A 188 -4.44 11.54 8.03
CA PHE A 188 -3.71 10.28 8.03
C PHE A 188 -3.26 9.88 6.62
N LEU A 189 -4.17 9.96 5.64
CA LEU A 189 -3.86 9.67 4.24
C LEU A 189 -2.84 10.65 3.65
N ILE A 190 -3.04 11.95 3.85
CA ILE A 190 -2.11 12.99 3.37
C ILE A 190 -0.72 12.78 3.98
N THR A 191 -0.65 12.50 5.28
CA THR A 191 0.63 12.30 5.99
C THR A 191 1.40 11.09 5.44
N ALA A 192 0.69 9.99 5.17
CA ALA A 192 1.29 8.78 4.60
C ALA A 192 1.79 9.02 3.16
N LEU A 193 0.90 9.54 2.31
CA LEU A 193 1.17 9.71 0.88
C LEU A 193 2.26 10.76 0.62
N ARG A 194 2.34 11.83 1.42
CA ARG A 194 3.44 12.81 1.34
C ARG A 194 4.80 12.25 1.79
N GLN A 195 4.82 11.17 2.55
CA GLN A 195 6.03 10.42 2.87
C GLN A 195 6.35 9.34 1.82
N ASP A 196 5.56 9.29 0.74
CA ASP A 196 5.65 8.30 -0.33
C ASP A 196 5.38 6.88 0.17
N SER A 197 4.43 6.76 1.09
CA SER A 197 4.00 5.49 1.66
C SER A 197 2.55 5.21 1.27
N PRO A 198 2.26 4.10 0.56
CA PRO A 198 0.90 3.72 0.25
C PRO A 198 0.17 3.26 1.52
N VAL A 199 -1.15 3.42 1.56
CA VAL A 199 -1.94 3.10 2.75
C VAL A 199 -2.72 1.81 2.52
N ALA A 200 -2.42 0.78 3.30
CA ALA A 200 -3.22 -0.43 3.38
C ALA A 200 -4.58 -0.09 4.01
N PHE A 201 -5.67 -0.46 3.35
CA PHE A 201 -7.03 -0.18 3.75
C PHE A 201 -7.81 -1.47 3.96
N LEU A 202 -8.21 -1.72 5.21
CA LEU A 202 -9.13 -2.78 5.59
C LEU A 202 -10.55 -2.25 5.57
N ASN A 203 -11.41 -2.89 4.80
CA ASN A 203 -12.83 -2.68 4.79
C ASN A 203 -13.56 -3.97 5.24
N LEU A 204 -14.26 -3.93 6.37
CA LEU A 204 -15.06 -5.08 6.84
C LEU A 204 -16.51 -5.04 6.29
N HIS A 205 -16.98 -3.90 5.81
CA HIS A 205 -18.29 -3.75 5.18
C HIS A 205 -18.29 -2.60 4.17
N ASN A 206 -18.58 -2.88 2.91
CA ASN A 206 -18.45 -1.95 1.78
C ASN A 206 -19.32 -0.69 1.85
N GLY A 207 -20.33 -0.64 2.72
CA GLY A 207 -21.14 0.56 2.92
C GLY A 207 -22.00 0.90 1.72
N ASN A 208 -22.54 -0.13 1.05
CA ASN A 208 -23.32 -0.04 -0.18
C ASN A 208 -22.55 0.54 -1.38
N LEU A 209 -21.22 0.51 -1.33
CA LEU A 209 -20.39 0.81 -2.49
C LEU A 209 -20.30 -0.44 -3.38
N ASP A 210 -20.80 -0.32 -4.62
CA ASP A 210 -20.78 -1.41 -5.61
C ASP A 210 -19.37 -1.77 -6.12
N ASN A 211 -18.39 -0.92 -5.82
CA ASN A 211 -17.02 -1.00 -6.33
C ASN A 211 -15.98 -1.22 -5.22
N LEU A 212 -16.42 -1.77 -4.09
CA LEU A 212 -15.60 -2.18 -2.96
C LEU A 212 -16.18 -3.46 -2.38
N ASP A 213 -15.36 -4.50 -2.23
CA ASP A 213 -15.79 -5.75 -1.59
C ASP A 213 -15.70 -5.66 -0.07
N SER A 214 -16.59 -6.34 0.64
CA SER A 214 -16.55 -6.46 2.11
C SER A 214 -15.53 -7.50 2.56
N TRP A 215 -15.01 -7.36 3.78
CA TRP A 215 -13.96 -8.21 4.34
C TRP A 215 -12.69 -8.23 3.48
N HIS A 216 -12.27 -7.04 3.04
CA HIS A 216 -11.30 -6.89 1.98
C HIS A 216 -10.16 -5.94 2.36
N TRP A 217 -8.97 -6.25 1.85
CA TRP A 217 -7.81 -5.38 1.91
C TRP A 217 -7.51 -4.80 0.53
N THR A 218 -7.31 -3.49 0.48
CA THR A 218 -6.88 -2.76 -0.72
C THR A 218 -5.72 -1.82 -0.40
N LEU A 219 -5.06 -1.28 -1.42
CA LEU A 219 -3.92 -0.37 -1.24
C LEU A 219 -4.22 1.02 -1.85
N ILE A 220 -4.39 2.02 -1.00
CA ILE A 220 -4.64 3.41 -1.41
C ILE A 220 -3.34 4.06 -1.89
N THR A 221 -3.44 4.77 -3.02
CA THR A 221 -2.31 5.42 -3.72
C THR A 221 -2.49 6.92 -3.94
N SER A 222 -3.72 7.44 -3.90
CA SER A 222 -3.97 8.88 -3.87
C SER A 222 -5.30 9.24 -3.22
N VAL A 223 -5.42 10.49 -2.78
CA VAL A 223 -6.59 11.05 -2.11
C VAL A 223 -6.97 12.41 -2.69
N TRP A 224 -8.28 12.60 -2.84
CA TRP A 224 -8.91 13.72 -3.52
C TRP A 224 -10.08 14.24 -2.72
N GLN A 225 -10.24 15.56 -2.71
CA GLN A 225 -11.40 16.23 -2.12
C GLN A 225 -12.39 16.58 -3.23
N GLY A 226 -13.63 16.15 -3.06
CA GLY A 226 -14.74 16.54 -3.92
C GLY A 226 -15.29 17.92 -3.56
N PRO A 227 -16.32 18.38 -4.29
CA PRO A 227 -16.89 19.73 -4.10
C PRO A 227 -17.52 19.92 -2.72
N GLU A 228 -18.01 18.84 -2.09
CA GLU A 228 -18.56 18.87 -0.74
C GLU A 228 -17.48 18.49 0.29
N PRO A 229 -17.48 19.08 1.50
CA PRO A 229 -16.50 18.75 2.55
C PRO A 229 -16.43 17.26 2.90
N GLU A 230 -17.56 16.56 2.82
CA GLU A 230 -17.68 15.13 3.13
C GLU A 230 -17.23 14.21 1.97
N ALA A 231 -17.04 14.75 0.76
CA ALA A 231 -16.70 13.97 -0.43
C ALA A 231 -15.19 13.65 -0.50
N LEU A 232 -14.71 12.80 0.40
CA LEU A 232 -13.32 12.32 0.37
C LEU A 232 -13.22 11.06 -0.48
N THR A 233 -12.53 11.13 -1.62
CA THR A 233 -12.36 9.99 -2.53
C THR A 233 -10.90 9.56 -2.59
N VAL A 234 -10.69 8.25 -2.71
CA VAL A 234 -9.36 7.65 -2.87
C VAL A 234 -9.27 6.89 -4.17
N ILE A 235 -8.07 6.83 -4.71
CA ILE A 235 -7.68 5.88 -5.74
C ILE A 235 -6.89 4.75 -5.06
N LEU A 236 -7.20 3.51 -5.41
CA LEU A 236 -6.60 2.33 -4.80
C LEU A 236 -6.31 1.23 -5.83
N SER A 237 -5.38 0.35 -5.49
CA SER A 237 -5.15 -0.95 -6.12
C SER A 237 -5.99 -2.01 -5.43
N ASP A 238 -6.73 -2.77 -6.22
CA ASP A 238 -7.61 -3.85 -5.79
C ASP A 238 -7.60 -4.97 -6.82
N SER A 239 -7.05 -6.13 -6.45
CA SER A 239 -6.87 -7.30 -7.31
C SER A 239 -6.29 -6.96 -8.69
N GLY A 240 -5.23 -6.16 -8.67
CA GLY A 240 -4.53 -5.68 -9.87
C GLY A 240 -5.31 -4.70 -10.74
N VAL A 241 -6.44 -4.17 -10.26
CA VAL A 241 -7.22 -3.13 -10.92
C VAL A 241 -7.15 -1.84 -10.12
N LEU A 242 -7.10 -0.72 -10.82
CA LEU A 242 -7.22 0.59 -10.20
C LEU A 242 -8.70 0.91 -9.96
N ARG A 243 -9.08 1.22 -8.73
CA ARG A 243 -10.46 1.61 -8.39
C ARG A 243 -10.51 2.96 -7.70
N ARG A 244 -11.66 3.62 -7.86
CA ARG A 244 -12.02 4.85 -7.17
C ARG A 244 -13.04 4.55 -6.07
N VAL A 245 -12.79 4.93 -4.83
CA VAL A 245 -13.68 4.65 -3.71
C VAL A 245 -14.01 5.94 -2.96
N ASP A 246 -15.30 6.17 -2.70
CA ASP A 246 -15.78 7.28 -1.86
C ASP A 246 -15.63 6.88 -0.38
N LEU A 247 -14.53 7.31 0.22
CA LEU A 247 -14.18 6.98 1.59
C LEU A 247 -15.05 7.75 2.60
N GLY A 248 -15.55 8.93 2.22
CA GLY A 248 -16.50 9.70 3.01
C GLY A 248 -17.82 8.95 3.19
N LEU A 249 -18.40 8.48 2.07
CA LEU A 249 -19.60 7.64 2.09
C LEU A 249 -19.33 6.34 2.85
N TRP A 250 -18.24 5.63 2.55
CA TRP A 250 -17.86 4.41 3.27
C TRP A 250 -17.80 4.61 4.80
N ARG A 251 -17.16 5.69 5.28
CA ARG A 251 -17.01 5.98 6.71
C ARG A 251 -18.36 6.12 7.41
N THR A 252 -19.38 6.61 6.73
CA THR A 252 -20.73 6.78 7.31
C THR A 252 -21.63 5.56 7.12
N ALA A 253 -21.54 4.89 5.97
CA ALA A 253 -22.46 3.82 5.57
C ALA A 253 -21.96 2.41 5.94
N SER A 254 -20.66 2.23 6.20
CA SER A 254 -20.11 0.95 6.64
C SER A 254 -20.74 0.52 7.96
N LEU A 255 -21.18 -0.74 8.06
CA LEU A 255 -21.73 -1.31 9.29
C LEU A 255 -20.64 -1.85 10.22
N LEU A 256 -19.52 -2.34 9.68
CA LEU A 256 -18.48 -3.02 10.47
C LEU A 256 -17.18 -2.21 10.58
N GLY A 257 -17.05 -1.12 9.83
CA GLY A 257 -15.83 -0.32 9.81
C GLY A 257 -14.66 -1.07 9.19
N GLY A 258 -13.47 -0.93 9.77
CA GLY A 258 -12.20 -1.46 9.27
C GLY A 258 -11.03 -0.66 9.82
N GLY A 259 -10.08 -0.29 8.96
CA GLY A 259 -8.96 0.54 9.38
C GLY A 259 -7.91 0.77 8.31
N LEU A 260 -6.91 1.57 8.65
CA LEU A 260 -5.86 2.03 7.74
C LEU A 260 -4.49 1.78 8.36
N ALA A 261 -3.50 1.47 7.56
CA ALA A 261 -2.11 1.38 8.00
C ALA A 261 -1.11 1.81 6.92
N TYR A 262 -0.03 2.46 7.33
CA TYR A 262 1.13 2.74 6.48
C TYR A 262 2.41 2.59 7.26
N PHE A 263 3.55 2.56 6.54
CA PHE A 263 4.86 2.36 7.14
C PHE A 263 5.85 3.38 6.60
N VAL A 264 6.72 3.85 7.48
CA VAL A 264 7.74 4.85 7.15
C VAL A 264 9.10 4.26 7.47
N PRO A 265 9.93 4.00 6.43
CA PRO A 265 11.34 3.75 6.64
C PRO A 265 11.99 4.98 7.28
N ARG A 266 12.81 4.76 8.31
CA ARG A 266 13.62 5.81 8.93
C ARG A 266 15.07 5.54 8.62
N THR A 267 15.74 6.50 8.00
CA THR A 267 17.19 6.50 7.92
C THR A 267 17.76 6.77 9.31
N ARG A 268 18.77 6.00 9.73
CA ARG A 268 19.55 6.36 10.92
C ARG A 268 20.14 7.74 10.68
N THR A 269 19.77 8.72 11.49
CA THR A 269 20.52 9.97 11.54
C THR A 269 21.89 9.66 12.13
N GLN A 270 22.94 10.28 11.59
CA GLN A 270 24.33 10.04 11.95
C GLN A 270 24.67 10.40 13.42
N THR A 271 23.69 10.84 14.21
CA THR A 271 23.81 11.28 15.60
C THR A 271 23.71 10.17 16.66
N ASP A 272 23.33 8.94 16.29
CA ASP A 272 23.27 7.82 17.25
C ASP A 272 24.57 7.01 17.36
N ALA A 273 25.64 7.45 16.70
CA ALA A 273 26.99 6.94 16.96
C ALA A 273 27.49 7.49 18.30
N GLN A 274 27.43 6.68 19.35
CA GLN A 274 28.08 6.97 20.63
C GLN A 274 29.54 7.42 20.40
N PRO A 275 29.96 8.60 20.89
CA PRO A 275 31.36 8.98 20.83
C PRO A 275 32.16 8.10 21.79
N GLY A 276 33.02 7.27 21.20
CA GLY A 276 34.26 6.72 21.73
C GLY A 276 34.32 6.42 23.24
N GLN A 277 34.17 5.14 23.59
CA GLN A 277 34.93 4.61 24.74
C GLN A 277 36.42 4.64 24.36
N THR A 278 37.10 5.73 24.70
CA THR A 278 38.56 5.77 24.78
C THR A 278 39.02 4.71 25.78
N GLN A 279 39.66 3.66 25.27
CA GLN A 279 40.50 2.77 26.08
C GLN A 279 41.58 3.60 26.78
N PRO A 280 41.84 3.42 28.08
CA PRO A 280 43.00 4.02 28.70
C PRO A 280 44.24 3.30 28.19
N ALA A 281 45.20 4.09 27.71
CA ALA A 281 46.55 3.63 27.40
C ALA A 281 47.17 2.99 28.65
N GLY A 282 47.87 1.87 28.44
CA GLY A 282 48.63 1.17 29.47
C GLY A 282 49.75 2.02 30.08
N PRO A 283 50.34 1.55 31.20
CA PRO A 283 51.08 2.39 32.12
C PRO A 283 52.48 2.70 31.59
N ASP A 284 52.88 3.97 31.72
CA ASP A 284 54.30 4.33 31.81
C ASP A 284 54.75 4.13 33.26
N ARG A 285 55.41 2.99 33.51
CA ARG A 285 56.61 2.77 34.37
C ARG A 285 56.72 1.32 34.84
#